data_AF-A0A1I1Q3C4-F1
#
_entry.id   AF-A0A1I1Q3C4-F1
#
_cell.length_a   1.000
_cell.length_b   1.000
_cell.length_c   1.000
_cell.angle_alpha   90.00
_cell.angle_beta   90.00
_cell.angle_gamma   90.00
#
_symmetry.space_group_name_H-M   'P 1'
#
loop_
_entity.id
_entity.type
_entity.pdbx_description
1 polymer ?
#
loop_
_entity_poly.entity_id
_entity_poly.type
_entity_poly.pdbx_seq_one_letter_code
_entity_poly.pdbx_strand_id
1 'polypeptide(L)'
;MRIIAEHKSFIMYKNWRPLVEFLDAQSCELLIKGLFAFACDGEVRSFDNPALSAIYHTMIDAIAADDEKYMERCEQNKRNRSGGIKDTKSDNCEQAMTVVNERERPITDVLHSSPIGNDEDMDMTGHDIGEDKRRQDNEKVEEVQAALHARLLEARERIEQNARRA
;
A
#
# COMPACT_ATOMS: atom_id res chain seq x y z
N MET A 1 12.63 13.26 17.22
CA MET A 1 12.81 12.31 16.12
C MET A 1 11.76 11.22 16.30
N ARG A 2 10.71 11.19 15.47
CA ARG A 2 9.69 10.12 15.56
C ARG A 2 10.29 8.90 14.87
N ILE A 3 10.53 7.83 15.62
CA ILE A 3 10.84 6.52 15.04
C ILE A 3 9.51 5.96 14.56
N ILE A 4 9.14 6.36 13.35
CA ILE A 4 8.16 5.69 12.52
C ILE A 4 8.71 4.26 12.35
N ALA A 5 7.88 3.23 12.45
CA ALA A 5 8.35 1.87 12.18
C ALA A 5 8.98 1.89 10.78
N GLU A 6 10.30 1.69 10.69
CA GLU A 6 11.04 1.86 9.44
C GLU A 6 10.52 0.83 8.44
N HIS A 7 9.74 1.31 7.48
CA HIS A 7 9.34 0.53 6.33
C HIS A 7 10.62 0.26 5.52
N LYS A 8 11.07 -1.00 5.51
CA LYS A 8 12.42 -1.38 5.05
C LYS A 8 12.57 -1.38 3.52
N SER A 9 11.52 -1.10 2.79
CA SER A 9 11.45 -1.27 1.34
C SER A 9 10.49 -0.28 0.74
N PHE A 10 10.80 0.20 -0.46
CA PHE A 10 9.85 0.90 -1.33
C PHE A 10 9.71 0.13 -2.65
N ILE A 11 8.61 0.38 -3.37
CA ILE A 11 8.28 -0.32 -4.61
C ILE A 11 8.48 0.62 -5.79
N MET A 12 9.04 0.08 -6.88
CA MET A 12 9.01 0.73 -8.19
C MET A 12 7.98 0.05 -9.08
N TYR A 13 7.15 0.85 -9.75
CA TYR A 13 6.07 0.32 -10.58
C TYR A 13 6.50 0.13 -12.04
N LYS A 14 5.94 -0.90 -12.69
CA LYS A 14 6.27 -1.25 -14.09
C LYS A 14 5.94 -0.14 -15.09
N ASN A 15 4.90 0.65 -14.81
CA ASN A 15 4.49 1.79 -15.65
C ASN A 15 5.51 2.94 -15.65
N TRP A 16 6.51 2.92 -14.76
CA TRP A 16 7.61 3.90 -14.77
C TRP A 16 8.72 3.57 -15.76
N ARG A 17 8.76 2.34 -16.29
CA ARG A 17 9.74 1.93 -17.30
C ARG A 17 9.93 2.95 -18.44
N PRO A 18 8.87 3.42 -19.14
CA PRO A 18 9.04 4.39 -20.21
C PRO A 18 9.61 5.73 -19.75
N LEU A 19 9.38 6.14 -18.49
CA LEU A 19 9.96 7.37 -17.93
C LEU A 19 11.47 7.22 -17.71
N VAL A 20 11.89 6.04 -17.24
CA VAL A 20 13.32 5.73 -17.03
C VAL A 20 14.04 5.56 -18.37
N GLU A 21 13.43 4.90 -19.35
CA GLU A 21 14.00 4.73 -20.70
C GLU A 21 14.12 6.04 -21.48
N PHE A 22 13.34 7.07 -21.12
CA PHE A 22 13.45 8.41 -21.70
C PHE A 22 14.70 9.18 -21.23
N LEU A 23 15.24 8.84 -20.06
CA LEU A 23 16.38 9.54 -19.46
C LEU A 23 17.70 8.98 -19.97
N ASP A 24 18.72 9.85 -20.05
CA ASP A 24 20.09 9.42 -20.27
C ASP A 24 20.66 8.67 -19.04
N ALA A 25 21.78 7.98 -19.23
CA ALA A 25 22.38 7.17 -18.18
C ALA A 25 22.78 7.98 -16.92
N GLN A 26 23.23 9.23 -17.07
CA GLN A 26 23.60 10.07 -15.93
C GLN A 26 22.36 10.52 -15.17
N SER A 27 21.30 10.94 -15.89
CA SER A 27 20.02 11.29 -15.27
C SER A 27 19.38 10.10 -14.56
N CYS A 28 19.49 8.89 -15.11
CA CYS A 28 19.05 7.66 -14.44
C CYS A 28 19.81 7.40 -13.12
N GLU A 29 21.13 7.56 -13.12
CA GLU A 29 21.93 7.41 -11.90
C GLU A 29 21.52 8.42 -10.83
N LEU A 30 21.34 9.69 -11.23
CA LEU A 30 20.88 10.76 -10.34
C LEU A 30 19.49 10.50 -9.79
N LEU A 31 18.56 9.99 -10.62
CA LEU A 31 17.21 9.62 -10.22
C LEU A 31 17.23 8.54 -9.12
N ILE A 32 17.94 7.43 -9.37
CA ILE A 32 18.00 6.31 -8.42
C ILE A 32 18.63 6.75 -7.09
N LYS A 33 19.74 7.49 -7.13
CA LYS A 33 20.36 8.05 -5.91
C LYS A 33 19.43 8.99 -5.15
N GLY A 34 18.67 9.81 -5.87
CA GLY A 34 17.66 10.68 -5.27
C GLY A 34 16.55 9.89 -4.58
N LEU A 35 16.04 8.84 -5.22
CA LEU A 35 14.98 8.01 -4.64
C LEU A 35 15.41 7.34 -3.34
N PHE A 36 16.65 6.84 -3.26
CA PHE A 36 17.18 6.28 -2.02
C PHE A 36 17.37 7.35 -0.94
N ALA A 37 17.88 8.54 -1.28
CA ALA A 37 18.01 9.63 -0.30
C ALA A 37 16.64 10.03 0.27
N PHE A 38 15.60 10.06 -0.57
CA PHE A 38 14.24 10.30 -0.11
C PHE A 38 13.71 9.16 0.76
N ALA A 39 13.81 7.91 0.30
CA ALA A 39 13.23 6.77 1.00
C ALA A 39 13.94 6.42 2.32
N CYS A 40 15.25 6.64 2.41
CA CYS A 40 16.04 6.34 3.61
C CYS A 40 16.12 7.54 4.57
N ASP A 41 16.41 8.73 4.04
CA ASP A 41 16.76 9.90 4.85
C ASP A 41 15.65 10.97 4.87
N GLY A 42 14.62 10.82 4.03
CA GLY A 42 13.57 11.83 3.85
C GLY A 42 14.04 13.06 3.07
N GLU A 43 15.19 12.98 2.38
CA GLU A 43 15.79 14.12 1.69
C GLU A 43 15.19 14.31 0.29
N VAL A 44 14.60 15.49 0.05
CA VAL A 44 14.13 15.87 -1.29
C VAL A 44 15.27 16.56 -2.03
N ARG A 45 15.72 15.96 -3.14
CA ARG A 45 16.73 16.56 -4.01
C ARG A 45 16.11 17.43 -5.11
N SER A 46 16.81 18.50 -5.45
CA SER A 46 16.53 19.32 -6.63
C SER A 46 17.47 18.92 -7.77
N PHE A 47 16.96 18.90 -8.99
CA PHE A 47 17.73 18.59 -10.20
C PHE A 47 17.66 19.75 -11.19
N ASP A 48 18.76 20.00 -11.90
CA ASP A 48 18.81 21.05 -12.92
C ASP A 48 17.97 20.71 -14.16
N ASN A 49 17.83 19.41 -14.47
CA ASN A 49 17.01 18.93 -15.57
C ASN A 49 15.53 18.92 -15.19
N PRO A 50 14.65 19.72 -15.84
CA PRO A 50 13.23 19.79 -15.50
C PRO A 50 12.50 18.46 -15.67
N ALA A 51 12.86 17.67 -16.69
CA ALA A 51 12.23 16.37 -16.94
C ALA A 51 12.58 15.37 -15.84
N LEU A 52 13.86 15.32 -15.43
CA LEU A 52 14.31 14.52 -14.30
C LEU A 52 13.60 14.93 -13.01
N SER A 53 13.49 16.24 -12.75
CA SER A 53 12.80 16.75 -11.56
C SER A 53 11.32 16.34 -11.54
N ALA A 54 10.61 16.43 -12.67
CA ALA A 54 9.20 16.04 -12.77
C ALA A 54 9.00 14.54 -12.54
N ILE A 55 9.85 13.70 -13.15
CA ILE A 55 9.81 12.24 -12.97
C ILE A 55 10.10 11.90 -11.50
N TYR A 56 11.13 12.51 -10.92
CA TYR A 56 11.49 12.32 -9.53
C TYR A 56 10.34 12.66 -8.58
N HIS A 57 9.72 13.84 -8.73
CA HIS A 57 8.58 14.25 -7.91
C HIS A 57 7.40 13.27 -8.02
N THR A 58 7.10 12.81 -9.23
CA THR A 58 6.04 11.82 -9.46
C THR A 58 6.32 10.50 -8.71
N MET A 59 7.59 10.06 -8.68
CA MET A 59 7.97 8.83 -8.02
C MET A 59 7.98 8.96 -6.49
N ILE A 60 8.49 10.06 -5.93
CA ILE A 60 8.50 10.25 -4.47
C ILE A 60 7.09 10.43 -3.91
N ASP A 61 6.17 11.06 -4.65
CA ASP A 61 4.76 11.20 -4.24
C ASP A 61 4.10 9.82 -4.10
N ALA A 62 4.40 8.90 -5.02
CA ALA A 62 3.89 7.54 -4.96
C ALA A 62 4.50 6.75 -3.79
N ILE A 63 5.80 6.92 -3.53
CA ILE A 63 6.48 6.29 -2.38
C ILE A 63 5.86 6.80 -1.07
N ALA A 64 5.71 8.13 -0.93
CA ALA A 64 5.12 8.74 0.26
C ALA A 64 3.68 8.27 0.51
N ALA A 65 2.87 8.15 -0.55
CA ALA A 65 1.52 7.63 -0.44
C ALA A 65 1.46 6.15 -0.03
N ASP A 66 2.42 5.33 -0.43
CA ASP A 66 2.49 3.93 0.00
C ASP A 66 3.00 3.80 1.44
N ASP A 67 3.95 4.63 1.87
CA ASP A 67 4.40 4.70 3.25
C ASP A 67 3.28 5.16 4.20
N GLU A 68 2.48 6.14 3.79
CA GLU A 68 1.31 6.58 4.57
C GLU A 68 0.30 5.45 4.74
N LYS A 69 -0.06 4.73 3.67
CA LYS A 69 -0.94 3.55 3.74
C LYS A 69 -0.36 2.45 4.61
N TYR A 70 0.95 2.21 4.52
CA TYR A 70 1.63 1.22 5.35
C TYR A 70 1.50 1.58 6.84
N MET A 71 1.71 2.85 7.17
CA MET A 71 1.58 3.36 8.53
C MET A 71 0.15 3.28 9.04
N GLU A 72 -0.85 3.65 8.23
CA GLU A 72 -2.26 3.53 8.59
C GLU A 72 -2.65 2.07 8.89
N ARG A 73 -2.23 1.13 8.05
CA ARG A 73 -2.44 -0.31 8.29
C ARG A 73 -1.76 -0.81 9.57
N CYS A 74 -0.55 -0.33 9.84
CA CYS A 74 0.16 -0.67 11.08
C CYS A 74 -0.58 -0.13 12.31
N GLU A 75 -1.12 1.09 12.26
CA GLU A 75 -1.92 1.65 13.34
C GLU A 75 -3.24 0.89 13.53
N GLN A 76 -3.93 0.55 12.45
CA GLN A 76 -5.17 -0.22 12.49
C GLN A 76 -4.94 -1.60 13.10
N ASN A 77 -3.86 -2.29 12.72
CA ASN A 77 -3.47 -3.58 13.30
C ASN A 77 -3.13 -3.47 14.80
N LYS A 78 -2.50 -2.38 15.24
CA LYS A 78 -2.25 -2.13 16.66
C LYS A 78 -3.57 -1.97 17.44
N ARG A 79 -4.52 -1.18 16.92
CA ARG A 79 -5.85 -0.99 17.52
C ARG A 79 -6.62 -2.31 17.62
N ASN A 80 -6.61 -3.09 16.54
CA ASN A 80 -7.28 -4.40 16.50
C ASN A 80 -6.65 -5.41 17.48
N ARG A 81 -5.31 -5.44 17.61
CA ARG A 81 -4.63 -6.27 18.63
C ARG A 81 -4.98 -5.87 20.06
N SER A 82 -5.17 -4.58 20.35
CA SER A 82 -5.52 -4.12 21.70
C SER A 82 -6.97 -4.42 22.13
N GLY A 83 -7.86 -4.74 21.19
CA GLY A 83 -9.26 -5.09 21.48
C GLY A 83 -9.54 -6.59 21.64
N GLY A 84 -8.54 -7.45 21.42
CA GLY A 84 -8.70 -8.90 21.22
C GLY A 84 -8.39 -9.81 22.42
N ILE A 85 -8.12 -9.28 23.62
CA ILE A 85 -8.10 -10.10 24.84
C ILE A 85 -9.40 -9.82 25.59
N LYS A 86 -10.50 -10.40 25.09
CA LYS A 86 -11.57 -10.81 25.99
C LYS A 86 -11.18 -12.19 26.47
N ASP A 87 -10.81 -12.28 27.74
CA ASP A 87 -10.65 -13.52 28.47
C ASP A 87 -11.93 -14.36 28.32
N THR A 88 -11.96 -15.26 27.34
CA THR A 88 -12.89 -16.39 27.39
C THR A 88 -12.36 -17.33 28.45
N LYS A 89 -12.69 -17.03 29.71
CA LYS A 89 -12.78 -18.05 30.76
C LYS A 89 -13.78 -19.09 30.26
N SER A 90 -13.29 -20.17 29.65
CA SER A 90 -14.06 -21.42 29.56
C SER A 90 -13.64 -22.27 30.75
N ASP A 91 -14.55 -22.35 31.72
CA ASP A 91 -14.49 -23.25 32.85
C ASP A 91 -14.40 -24.71 32.38
N ASN A 92 -13.52 -25.47 33.05
CA ASN A 92 -13.51 -26.93 33.26
C ASN A 92 -14.04 -27.87 32.15
N CYS A 93 -13.14 -28.67 31.57
CA CYS A 93 -13.37 -30.12 31.42
C CYS A 93 -12.04 -30.89 31.35
N GLU A 94 -11.67 -31.42 32.52
CA GLU A 94 -11.03 -32.72 32.80
C GLU A 94 -10.08 -33.36 31.76
N GLN A 95 -8.82 -33.50 32.20
CA GLN A 95 -7.84 -34.44 31.65
C GLN A 95 -8.37 -35.87 31.69
N ALA A 96 -8.35 -36.57 30.55
CA ALA A 96 -8.45 -38.03 30.50
C ALA A 96 -7.26 -38.60 29.71
N MET A 97 -6.30 -39.16 30.45
CA MET A 97 -5.23 -40.01 29.93
C MET A 97 -5.80 -41.38 29.57
N THR A 98 -5.59 -41.89 28.35
CA THR A 98 -5.66 -43.34 28.10
C THR A 98 -4.83 -43.82 26.90
N VAL A 99 -3.81 -44.62 27.27
CA VAL A 99 -3.31 -45.86 26.66
C VAL A 99 -2.47 -45.80 25.37
N VAL A 100 -1.18 -46.06 25.59
CA VAL A 100 -0.09 -46.36 24.64
C VAL A 100 -0.39 -47.66 23.87
N ASN A 101 -0.25 -47.63 22.54
CA ASN A 101 -0.04 -48.85 21.75
C ASN A 101 1.15 -48.61 20.81
N GLU A 102 2.25 -49.29 21.10
CA GLU A 102 3.55 -49.15 20.45
C GLU A 102 3.51 -49.77 19.04
N ARG A 103 3.85 -48.98 18.02
CA ARG A 103 4.22 -49.49 16.69
C ARG A 103 5.69 -49.21 16.49
N GLU A 104 6.51 -50.24 16.67
CA GLU A 104 7.96 -50.23 16.44
C GLU A 104 8.28 -49.69 15.03
N ARG A 105 9.20 -48.73 14.95
CA ARG A 105 9.83 -48.28 13.70
C ARG A 105 11.31 -48.67 13.74
N PRO A 106 11.89 -49.27 12.68
CA PRO A 106 13.31 -49.56 12.66
C PRO A 106 14.14 -48.27 12.57
N ILE A 107 15.27 -48.32 13.26
CA ILE A 107 16.19 -47.24 13.61
C ILE A 107 17.01 -46.81 12.38
N THR A 108 17.04 -45.49 12.10
CA THR A 108 18.23 -44.84 11.54
C THR A 108 18.51 -43.59 12.35
N ASP A 109 19.63 -43.61 13.06
CA ASP A 109 20.15 -42.51 13.88
C ASP A 109 20.73 -41.40 12.98
N VAL A 110 20.17 -40.19 13.06
CA VAL A 110 20.95 -38.95 13.19
C VAL A 110 20.22 -38.05 14.20
N LEU A 111 20.96 -37.65 15.23
CA LEU A 111 20.52 -36.93 16.42
C LEU A 111 19.77 -35.60 16.17
N HIS A 112 18.64 -35.48 16.89
CA HIS A 112 18.16 -34.36 17.74
C HIS A 112 18.10 -32.93 17.12
N SER A 113 16.98 -32.21 17.12
CA SER A 113 15.81 -32.23 18.02
C SER A 113 14.62 -31.39 17.49
N SER A 114 13.47 -32.08 17.28
CA SER A 114 12.03 -31.77 17.56
C SER A 114 11.40 -30.37 17.34
N PRO A 115 10.04 -30.24 17.24
CA PRO A 115 9.08 -31.02 16.45
C PRO A 115 7.95 -30.17 15.76
N ILE A 116 7.47 -30.72 14.64
CA ILE A 116 6.20 -30.58 13.87
C ILE A 116 5.05 -29.71 14.45
N GLY A 117 4.43 -28.93 13.56
CA GLY A 117 3.04 -28.47 13.65
C GLY A 117 2.51 -28.14 12.25
N ASN A 118 1.88 -29.14 11.63
CA ASN A 118 1.32 -29.13 10.29
C ASN A 118 -0.05 -28.42 10.25
N ASP A 119 -0.32 -27.73 9.13
CA ASP A 119 -1.61 -27.61 8.42
C ASP A 119 -2.74 -26.78 9.05
N GLU A 120 -2.85 -25.50 8.65
CA GLU A 120 -4.16 -24.87 8.40
C GLU A 120 -4.08 -24.06 7.09
N ASP A 121 -4.70 -24.61 6.04
CA ASP A 121 -5.07 -23.88 4.82
C ASP A 121 -6.03 -22.76 5.20
N MET A 122 -5.50 -21.55 5.43
CA MET A 122 -6.31 -20.35 5.53
C MET A 122 -6.69 -19.90 4.12
N ASP A 123 -7.89 -20.29 3.70
CA ASP A 123 -8.59 -19.77 2.53
C ASP A 123 -8.58 -18.24 2.55
N MET A 124 -7.74 -17.66 1.68
CA MET A 124 -7.71 -16.23 1.40
C MET A 124 -8.94 -15.87 0.57
N THR A 125 -10.12 -15.82 1.20
CA THR A 125 -11.25 -15.04 0.69
C THR A 125 -10.94 -13.56 0.95
N GLY A 126 -10.07 -13.01 0.11
CA GLY A 126 -9.83 -11.58 0.01
C GLY A 126 -11.10 -10.87 -0.45
N HIS A 127 -11.96 -10.50 0.49
CA HIS A 127 -13.01 -9.53 0.23
C HIS A 127 -12.34 -8.15 0.15
N ASP A 128 -12.11 -7.73 -1.08
CA ASP A 128 -11.45 -6.48 -1.45
C ASP A 128 -12.39 -5.29 -1.18
N ILE A 129 -12.48 -4.87 0.09
CA ILE A 129 -13.30 -3.71 0.52
C ILE A 129 -12.68 -2.38 0.02
N GLY A 130 -11.50 -2.42 -0.60
CA GLY A 130 -10.76 -1.23 -1.07
C GLY A 130 -11.19 -0.67 -2.42
N GLU A 131 -11.77 -1.49 -3.30
CA GLU A 131 -12.16 -1.01 -4.65
C GLU A 131 -13.44 -0.16 -4.63
N ASP A 132 -14.37 -0.44 -3.71
CA ASP A 132 -15.71 0.15 -3.73
C ASP A 132 -15.71 1.63 -3.31
N LYS A 133 -14.79 2.02 -2.40
CA LYS A 133 -14.59 3.42 -2.01
C LYS A 133 -13.93 4.26 -3.12
N ARG A 134 -12.95 3.70 -3.84
CA ARG A 134 -12.28 4.41 -4.95
C ARG A 134 -13.22 4.68 -6.12
N ARG A 135 -14.19 3.78 -6.37
CA ARG A 135 -15.23 3.99 -7.40
C ARG A 135 -16.16 5.15 -7.04
N GLN A 136 -16.60 5.25 -5.79
CA GLN A 136 -17.47 6.34 -5.34
C GLN A 136 -16.79 7.71 -5.36
N ASP A 137 -15.49 7.79 -5.07
CA ASP A 137 -14.78 9.07 -5.07
C ASP A 137 -14.49 9.57 -6.49
N ASN A 138 -14.21 8.69 -7.44
CA ASN A 138 -14.05 9.06 -8.86
C ASN A 138 -15.37 9.51 -9.50
N GLU A 139 -16.48 8.86 -9.18
CA GLU A 139 -17.80 9.20 -9.74
C GLU A 139 -18.25 10.62 -9.32
N LYS A 140 -17.97 11.01 -8.06
CA LYS A 140 -18.24 12.37 -7.57
C LYS A 140 -17.37 13.43 -8.24
N VAL A 141 -16.13 13.11 -8.59
CA VAL A 141 -15.24 14.04 -9.29
C VAL A 141 -15.72 14.29 -10.72
N GLU A 142 -16.18 13.26 -11.42
CA GLU A 142 -16.73 13.41 -12.78
C GLU A 142 -18.06 14.19 -12.79
N GLU A 143 -18.93 13.99 -11.79
CA GLU A 143 -20.18 14.74 -11.67
C GLU A 143 -19.93 16.24 -11.46
N VAL A 144 -18.98 16.60 -10.59
CA VAL A 144 -18.60 18.00 -10.34
C VAL A 144 -17.98 18.63 -11.59
N GLN A 145 -17.18 17.89 -12.36
CA GLN A 145 -16.59 18.37 -13.61
C GLN A 145 -17.66 18.58 -14.69
N ALA A 146 -18.61 17.67 -14.83
CA ALA A 146 -19.72 17.79 -15.78
C ALA A 146 -20.62 19.00 -15.45
N ALA A 147 -20.93 19.22 -14.17
CA ALA A 147 -21.71 20.36 -13.71
C ALA A 147 -21.00 21.69 -13.97
N LEU A 148 -19.69 21.75 -13.74
CA LEU A 148 -18.89 22.95 -14.03
C LEU A 148 -18.85 23.25 -15.55
N HIS A 149 -18.69 22.23 -16.37
CA HIS A 149 -18.67 22.37 -17.83
C HIS A 149 -20.01 22.86 -18.38
N ALA A 150 -21.13 22.31 -17.90
CA ALA A 150 -22.48 22.77 -18.27
C ALA A 150 -22.69 24.24 -17.89
N ARG A 151 -22.27 24.63 -16.69
CA ARG A 151 -22.41 26.03 -16.20
C ARG A 151 -21.58 27.02 -17.00
N LEU A 152 -20.40 26.61 -17.48
CA LEU A 152 -19.56 27.42 -18.37
C LEU A 152 -20.16 27.56 -19.77
N LEU A 153 -20.78 26.51 -20.31
CA LEU A 153 -21.48 26.57 -21.59
C LEU A 153 -22.69 27.52 -21.53
N GLU A 154 -23.49 27.43 -20.47
CA GLU A 154 -24.62 28.36 -20.26
C GLU A 154 -24.14 29.81 -20.10
N ALA A 155 -23.05 30.04 -19.37
CA ALA A 155 -22.46 31.37 -19.23
C ALA A 155 -21.98 31.91 -20.58
N ARG A 156 -21.33 31.07 -21.40
CA ARG A 156 -20.89 31.42 -22.74
C ARG A 156 -22.05 31.77 -23.66
N GLU A 157 -23.13 30.98 -23.63
CA GLU A 157 -24.31 31.23 -24.45
C GLU A 157 -25.01 32.54 -24.04
N ARG A 158 -25.08 32.85 -22.74
CA ARG A 158 -25.61 34.13 -22.25
C ARG A 158 -24.78 35.32 -22.71
N ILE A 159 -23.45 35.18 -22.69
CA ILE A 159 -22.54 36.23 -23.21
C ILE A 159 -22.79 36.44 -24.71
N GLU A 160 -22.92 35.36 -25.48
CA GLU A 160 -23.14 35.44 -26.92
C GLU A 160 -24.53 36.01 -27.28
N GLN A 161 -25.58 35.64 -26.54
CA GLN A 161 -26.92 36.21 -26.71
C GLN A 161 -26.97 37.70 -26.36
N ASN A 162 -26.23 38.14 -25.34
CA ASN A 162 -26.10 39.55 -25.00
C ASN A 162 -25.32 40.31 -26.09
N ALA A 163 -24.27 39.71 -26.65
CA ALA A 163 -23.51 40.30 -27.75
C ALA A 163 -24.31 40.40 -29.06
N ARG A 164 -25.29 39.51 -29.29
CA ARG A 164 -26.21 39.57 -30.45
C ARG A 164 -27.36 40.56 -30.26
N ARG A 165 -27.63 40.99 -29.02
CA ARG A 165 -28.69 41.94 -28.65
C ARG A 165 -28.19 43.39 -28.50
N ALA A 166 -26.87 43.60 -28.53
CA ALA A 166 -26.22 44.91 -28.58
C ALA A 166 -25.95 45.31 -30.04
#